data_AF-A0A8D8F6D1-F1
#
_entry.id   AF-A0A8D8F6D1-F1
#
_cell.length_a   1.000
_cell.length_b   1.000
_cell.length_c   1.000
_cell.angle_alpha   90.00
_cell.angle_beta   90.00
_cell.angle_gamma   90.00
#
_symmetry.space_group_name_H-M   'P 1'
#
loop_
_entity.id
_entity.type
_entity.pdbx_description
1 polymer ?
#
loop_
_entity_poly.entity_id
_entity_poly.type
_entity_poly.pdbx_seq_one_letter_code
_entity_poly.pdbx_strand_id
1 'polypeptide(L)'
;MTNLLKFSLSVCLWVVVLCFAVDSLGQQRQLPCEFRDSVNISGGTVDAQSNIHHDGIKYEPRHYALISYDYAGFDTRVEVPVAYARGCICQLRSCVRLCCPVGQWLASDGNTSACVDSDGPFRVRVNVSTTSGEVQSVNLLEEPKFGVVHQKPCAGMFPEALDEWSVDDFGSLQFMGESIPQNEYCLNVENSSGVPALYFCPITHEAASVTMKIGIIISIPFLLATLLIYACLPELRNIHGKSLICYVFSLTCAYLVILHLNMGWGFIPCKVVGYLFYFWVLVSFFWLNVMCFDIFWTFSSGVVIKNERRRFWYYSLYAWG
;
A
#
# COMPACT_ATOMS: atom_id res chain seq x y z
N MET A 1 4.41 36.18 -63.06
CA MET A 1 5.13 35.98 -61.78
C MET A 1 4.47 36.69 -60.59
N THR A 2 3.61 37.68 -60.80
CA THR A 2 2.94 38.46 -59.73
C THR A 2 1.64 37.84 -59.17
N ASN A 3 0.94 36.98 -59.94
CA ASN A 3 -0.32 36.36 -59.50
C ASN A 3 -0.12 35.13 -58.60
N LEU A 4 1.00 34.40 -58.74
CA LEU A 4 1.34 33.24 -57.90
C LEU A 4 1.72 33.66 -56.47
N LEU A 5 2.40 34.81 -56.30
CA LEU A 5 2.73 35.35 -54.97
C LEU A 5 1.47 35.79 -54.21
N LYS A 6 0.51 36.43 -54.89
CA LYS A 6 -0.76 36.87 -54.27
C LYS A 6 -1.64 35.68 -53.83
N PHE A 7 -1.62 34.58 -54.59
CA PHE A 7 -2.35 33.37 -54.23
C PHE A 7 -1.73 32.68 -53.00
N SER A 8 -0.40 32.60 -52.94
CA SER A 8 0.33 32.04 -51.79
C SER A 8 0.12 32.85 -50.50
N LEU A 9 0.16 34.18 -50.57
CA LEU A 9 -0.09 35.07 -49.43
C LEU A 9 -1.53 34.97 -48.90
N SER A 10 -2.53 34.87 -49.79
CA SER A 10 -3.93 34.71 -49.39
C SER A 10 -4.16 33.37 -48.69
N VAL A 11 -3.61 32.27 -49.22
CA VAL A 11 -3.73 30.94 -48.61
C VAL A 11 -3.05 30.90 -47.24
N CYS A 12 -1.84 31.47 -47.11
CA CYS A 12 -1.19 31.58 -45.80
C CYS A 12 -2.01 32.42 -44.80
N LEU A 13 -2.62 33.53 -45.25
CA LEU A 13 -3.46 34.36 -44.38
C LEU A 13 -4.70 33.59 -43.90
N TRP A 14 -5.35 32.84 -44.79
CA TRP A 14 -6.50 32.01 -44.45
C TRP A 14 -6.14 30.83 -43.56
N VAL A 15 -4.99 30.20 -43.75
CA VAL A 15 -4.49 29.12 -42.86
C VAL A 15 -4.16 29.68 -41.47
N VAL A 16 -3.53 30.85 -41.39
CA VAL A 16 -3.23 31.51 -40.11
C VAL A 16 -4.53 31.91 -39.40
N VAL A 17 -5.51 32.48 -40.11
CA VAL A 17 -6.83 32.82 -39.55
C VAL A 17 -7.60 31.57 -39.13
N LEU A 18 -7.53 30.47 -39.88
CA LEU A 18 -8.11 29.19 -39.46
C LEU A 18 -7.40 28.60 -38.23
N CYS A 19 -6.07 28.68 -38.13
CA CYS A 19 -5.34 28.26 -36.94
C CYS A 19 -5.73 29.11 -35.71
N PHE A 20 -5.84 30.43 -35.85
CA PHE A 20 -6.32 31.31 -34.77
C PHE A 20 -7.82 31.11 -34.44
N ALA A 21 -8.64 30.72 -35.42
CA ALA A 21 -10.05 30.40 -35.22
C ALA A 21 -10.25 29.03 -34.54
N VAL A 22 -9.34 28.07 -34.74
CA VAL A 22 -9.37 26.76 -34.06
C VAL A 22 -8.90 26.88 -32.60
N ASP A 23 -7.95 27.77 -32.29
CA ASP A 23 -7.53 28.05 -30.90
C ASP A 23 -8.59 28.80 -30.06
N SER A 24 -9.62 29.38 -30.70
CA SER A 24 -10.70 30.12 -30.01
C SER A 24 -11.98 29.30 -29.76
N LEU A 25 -12.01 28.04 -30.20
CA LEU A 25 -13.08 27.09 -29.86
C LEU A 25 -12.77 26.36 -28.55
N GLY A 26 -13.06 27.03 -27.43
CA GLY A 26 -13.22 26.38 -26.13
C GLY A 26 -11.92 26.03 -25.43
N GLN A 27 -11.21 27.03 -24.90
CA GLN A 27 -10.15 26.81 -23.92
C GLN A 27 -10.77 26.28 -22.62
N GLN A 28 -11.01 24.97 -22.54
CA GLN A 28 -11.26 24.31 -21.27
C GLN A 28 -10.05 24.56 -20.39
N ARG A 29 -10.20 25.44 -19.39
CA ARG A 29 -9.14 25.68 -18.41
C ARG A 29 -8.81 24.35 -17.76
N GLN A 30 -7.56 23.93 -17.89
CA GLN A 30 -7.03 22.79 -17.18
C GLN A 30 -7.19 23.04 -15.67
N LEU A 31 -7.55 21.99 -14.92
CA LEU A 31 -7.72 22.07 -13.48
C LEU A 31 -6.40 22.56 -12.84
N PRO A 32 -6.41 23.55 -11.92
CA PRO A 32 -5.18 24.11 -11.32
C PRO A 32 -4.40 23.18 -10.39
N CYS A 33 -4.93 21.99 -10.11
CA CYS A 33 -4.37 20.95 -9.25
C CYS A 33 -4.67 19.58 -9.86
N GLU A 34 -4.15 18.51 -9.26
CA GLU A 34 -4.58 17.17 -9.63
C GLU A 34 -6.06 16.95 -9.31
N PHE A 35 -6.74 16.11 -10.11
CA PHE A 35 -8.15 15.80 -9.90
C PHE A 35 -8.44 15.36 -8.47
N ARG A 36 -7.54 14.56 -7.90
CA ARG A 36 -7.59 14.05 -6.53
C ARG A 36 -7.54 15.12 -5.45
N ASP A 37 -6.99 16.30 -5.73
CA ASP A 37 -6.85 17.41 -4.79
C ASP A 37 -8.04 18.39 -4.86
N SER A 38 -9.06 18.02 -5.64
CA SER A 38 -10.21 18.86 -5.93
C SER A 38 -11.52 18.21 -5.50
N VAL A 39 -12.53 19.04 -5.24
CA VAL A 39 -13.89 18.63 -4.91
C VAL A 39 -14.89 19.24 -5.89
N ASN A 40 -16.05 18.61 -6.05
CA ASN A 40 -17.13 19.16 -6.86
C ASN A 40 -17.75 20.36 -6.13
N ILE A 41 -17.67 21.55 -6.72
CA ILE A 41 -18.19 22.80 -6.16
C ILE A 41 -19.36 23.37 -6.97
N SER A 42 -19.97 22.55 -7.82
CA SER A 42 -21.03 22.98 -8.75
C SER A 42 -22.31 23.42 -8.03
N GLY A 43 -22.52 22.99 -6.79
CA GLY A 43 -23.62 23.45 -5.93
C GLY A 43 -23.35 24.77 -5.21
N GLY A 44 -22.18 25.39 -5.40
CA GLY A 44 -21.82 26.66 -4.77
C GLY A 44 -22.50 27.88 -5.40
N THR A 45 -22.50 29.00 -4.67
CA THR A 45 -23.01 30.28 -5.16
C THR A 45 -21.89 31.12 -5.76
N VAL A 46 -22.13 31.71 -6.93
CA VAL A 46 -21.15 32.56 -7.64
C VAL A 46 -21.34 34.03 -7.27
N ASP A 47 -20.28 34.73 -6.91
CA ASP A 47 -20.31 36.17 -6.64
C ASP A 47 -20.04 37.04 -7.89
N ALA A 48 -20.17 38.36 -7.75
CA ALA A 48 -19.97 39.31 -8.86
C ALA A 48 -18.54 39.32 -9.42
N GLN A 49 -17.56 38.84 -8.64
CA GLN A 49 -16.16 38.72 -9.04
C GLN A 49 -15.83 37.32 -9.60
N SER A 50 -16.85 36.50 -9.88
CA SER A 50 -16.69 35.11 -10.33
C SER A 50 -15.98 34.20 -9.34
N ASN A 51 -16.03 34.49 -8.04
CA ASN A 51 -15.63 33.50 -7.03
C ASN A 51 -16.81 32.57 -6.73
N ILE A 52 -16.52 31.31 -6.46
CA ILE A 52 -17.52 30.31 -6.05
C ILE A 52 -17.42 30.14 -4.54
N HIS A 53 -18.54 30.29 -3.83
CA HIS A 53 -18.66 30.00 -2.40
C HIS A 53 -19.36 28.66 -2.22
N HIS A 54 -18.67 27.69 -1.62
CA HIS A 54 -19.16 26.33 -1.41
C HIS A 54 -18.66 25.82 -0.06
N ASP A 55 -19.54 25.26 0.77
CA ASP A 55 -19.23 24.73 2.11
C ASP A 55 -18.40 25.67 3.00
N GLY A 56 -18.72 26.98 2.93
CA GLY A 56 -18.01 28.01 3.70
C GLY A 56 -16.60 28.36 3.18
N ILE A 57 -16.22 27.86 2.01
CA ILE A 57 -14.94 28.13 1.35
C ILE A 57 -15.16 29.01 0.12
N LYS A 58 -14.32 30.04 -0.02
CA LYS A 58 -14.28 30.90 -1.21
C LYS A 58 -13.21 30.41 -2.20
N TYR A 59 -13.65 29.99 -3.37
CA TYR A 59 -12.80 29.58 -4.49
C TYR A 59 -12.69 30.71 -5.51
N GLU A 60 -11.52 31.35 -5.57
CA GLU A 60 -11.19 32.33 -6.61
C GLU A 60 -11.01 31.65 -7.98
N PRO A 61 -11.14 32.38 -9.11
CA PRO A 61 -10.96 31.83 -10.47
C PRO A 61 -9.66 31.09 -10.76
N ARG A 62 -8.64 31.25 -9.90
CA ARG A 62 -7.36 30.52 -9.95
C ARG A 62 -7.37 29.16 -9.24
N HIS A 63 -8.37 28.90 -8.40
CA HIS A 63 -8.48 27.69 -7.58
C HIS A 63 -9.55 26.71 -8.09
N TYR A 64 -10.21 26.99 -9.23
CA TYR A 64 -11.20 26.09 -9.79
C TYR A 64 -11.19 26.13 -11.32
N ALA A 65 -11.77 25.09 -11.93
CA ALA A 65 -12.04 25.04 -13.36
C ALA A 65 -13.35 24.31 -13.66
N LEU A 66 -13.90 24.56 -14.85
CA LEU A 66 -14.97 23.76 -15.42
C LEU A 66 -14.34 22.60 -16.20
N ILE A 67 -14.66 21.37 -15.81
CA ILE A 67 -14.13 20.17 -16.44
C ILE A 67 -15.25 19.31 -17.00
N SER A 68 -14.98 18.56 -18.07
CA SER A 68 -15.91 17.60 -18.70
C SER A 68 -15.44 16.16 -18.52
N TYR A 69 -14.68 15.85 -17.48
CA TYR A 69 -14.21 14.49 -17.23
C TYR A 69 -14.31 14.12 -15.75
N ASP A 70 -14.27 12.83 -15.49
CA ASP A 70 -14.22 12.20 -14.19
C ASP A 70 -13.26 11.00 -14.25
N TYR A 71 -13.05 10.30 -13.13
CA TYR A 71 -12.25 9.09 -13.07
C TYR A 71 -13.12 7.91 -12.62
N ALA A 72 -13.27 6.91 -13.49
CA ALA A 72 -13.85 5.62 -13.13
C ALA A 72 -12.77 4.72 -12.53
N GLY A 73 -12.97 4.25 -11.31
CA GLY A 73 -11.91 3.58 -10.55
C GLY A 73 -10.76 4.55 -10.20
N PHE A 74 -9.55 4.03 -9.96
CA PHE A 74 -8.43 4.84 -9.47
C PHE A 74 -7.77 5.73 -10.53
N ASP A 75 -7.75 5.33 -11.81
CA ASP A 75 -6.95 6.01 -12.84
C ASP A 75 -7.59 6.10 -14.24
N THR A 76 -8.80 5.56 -14.46
CA THR A 76 -9.41 5.61 -15.80
C THR A 76 -10.19 6.88 -15.99
N ARG A 77 -9.66 7.83 -16.75
CA ARG A 77 -10.39 9.05 -17.12
C ARG A 77 -11.58 8.71 -18.02
N VAL A 78 -12.75 9.24 -17.66
CA VAL A 78 -14.01 9.10 -18.40
C VAL A 78 -14.54 10.49 -18.69
N GLU A 79 -14.92 10.76 -19.94
CA GLU A 79 -15.55 12.03 -20.30
C GLU A 79 -17.02 12.03 -19.84
N VAL A 80 -17.44 13.14 -19.25
CA VAL A 80 -18.82 13.39 -18.83
C VAL A 80 -19.50 14.38 -19.79
N PRO A 81 -20.79 14.19 -20.09
CA PRO A 81 -21.49 14.97 -21.11
C PRO A 81 -21.72 16.43 -20.71
N VAL A 82 -21.72 16.76 -19.42
CA VAL A 82 -21.98 18.10 -18.90
C VAL A 82 -20.76 18.56 -18.11
N ALA A 83 -20.19 19.70 -18.50
CA ALA A 83 -19.09 20.30 -17.77
C ALA A 83 -19.56 20.80 -16.40
N TYR A 84 -18.75 20.57 -15.37
CA TYR A 84 -19.07 20.92 -13.99
C TYR A 84 -17.86 21.53 -13.29
N ALA A 85 -18.11 22.30 -12.21
CA ALA A 85 -17.07 23.04 -11.52
C ALA A 85 -16.37 22.15 -10.47
N ARG A 86 -15.05 22.09 -10.53
CA ARG A 86 -14.21 21.49 -9.48
C ARG A 86 -13.23 22.50 -8.91
N GLY A 87 -13.14 22.55 -7.59
CA GLY A 87 -12.27 23.44 -6.83
C GLY A 87 -11.15 22.70 -6.12
N CYS A 88 -9.93 23.21 -6.22
CA CYS A 88 -8.71 22.69 -5.61
C CYS A 88 -8.65 23.01 -4.11
N ILE A 89 -9.43 22.28 -3.31
CA ILE A 89 -9.53 22.50 -1.86
C ILE A 89 -8.19 22.36 -1.15
N CYS A 90 -7.31 21.46 -1.60
CA CYS A 90 -6.01 21.23 -0.95
C CYS A 90 -4.98 22.34 -1.19
N GLN A 91 -5.27 23.31 -2.07
CA GLN A 91 -4.50 24.55 -2.19
C GLN A 91 -4.94 25.63 -1.19
N LEU A 92 -6.13 25.47 -0.62
CA LEU A 92 -6.75 26.42 0.32
C LEU A 92 -6.71 25.93 1.76
N ARG A 93 -6.68 24.62 1.98
CA ARG A 93 -6.70 23.96 3.29
C ARG A 93 -5.73 22.78 3.33
N SER A 94 -5.26 22.41 4.52
CA SER A 94 -4.45 21.19 4.71
C SER A 94 -5.36 19.96 4.53
N CYS A 95 -5.08 19.13 3.54
CA CYS A 95 -5.99 18.03 3.21
C CYS A 95 -5.71 16.76 4.02
N VAL A 96 -6.77 16.05 4.38
CA VAL A 96 -6.72 14.71 4.96
C VAL A 96 -7.57 13.77 4.11
N ARG A 97 -7.07 12.56 3.87
CA ARG A 97 -7.72 11.58 2.99
C ARG A 97 -8.67 10.68 3.74
N LEU A 98 -9.92 10.58 3.26
CA LEU A 98 -10.80 9.47 3.58
C LEU A 98 -10.69 8.38 2.51
N CYS A 99 -10.86 7.12 2.90
CA CYS A 99 -10.88 6.01 1.94
C CYS A 99 -12.18 6.00 1.11
N CYS A 100 -13.27 6.54 1.66
CA CYS A 100 -14.57 6.65 1.03
C CYS A 100 -15.10 8.09 1.12
N PRO A 101 -16.09 8.47 0.30
CA PRO A 101 -16.76 9.76 0.42
C PRO A 101 -17.26 10.03 1.85
N VAL A 102 -17.39 11.31 2.21
CA VAL A 102 -17.96 11.72 3.50
C VAL A 102 -19.35 11.11 3.67
N GLY A 103 -19.62 10.48 4.82
CA GLY A 103 -20.86 9.74 5.08
C GLY A 103 -20.79 8.26 4.73
N GLN A 104 -19.69 7.80 4.13
CA GLN A 104 -19.48 6.39 3.79
C GLN A 104 -18.23 5.82 4.47
N TRP A 105 -18.23 4.51 4.67
CA TRP A 105 -17.11 3.76 5.20
C TRP A 105 -16.77 2.59 4.28
N LEU A 106 -15.53 2.15 4.35
CA LEU A 106 -14.99 1.07 3.53
C LEU A 106 -15.29 -0.27 4.19
N ALA A 107 -16.27 -1.00 3.66
CA ALA A 107 -16.51 -2.40 3.98
C ALA A 107 -15.54 -3.29 3.19
N SER A 108 -14.88 -4.24 3.86
CA SER A 108 -13.92 -5.17 3.24
C SER A 108 -14.17 -6.61 3.68
N ASP A 109 -14.45 -7.48 2.72
CA ASP A 109 -14.69 -8.91 2.96
C ASP A 109 -13.43 -9.77 2.73
N GLY A 110 -12.25 -9.13 2.66
CA GLY A 110 -10.95 -9.78 2.42
C GLY A 110 -10.61 -10.01 0.93
N ASN A 111 -11.61 -10.01 0.03
CA ASN A 111 -11.40 -10.10 -1.43
C ASN A 111 -11.85 -8.84 -2.19
N THR A 112 -12.85 -8.11 -1.67
CA THR A 112 -13.43 -6.92 -2.30
C THR A 112 -13.62 -5.83 -1.26
N SER A 113 -13.43 -4.57 -1.65
CA SER A 113 -13.71 -3.41 -0.80
C SER A 113 -14.70 -2.47 -1.48
N ALA A 114 -15.75 -2.09 -0.75
CA ALA A 114 -16.82 -1.22 -1.24
C ALA A 114 -17.10 -0.12 -0.22
N CYS A 115 -17.51 1.06 -0.71
CA CYS A 115 -17.97 2.14 0.16
C CYS A 115 -19.45 1.94 0.46
N VAL A 116 -19.80 1.92 1.74
CA VAL A 116 -21.15 1.70 2.26
C VAL A 116 -21.55 2.90 3.09
N ASP A 117 -22.82 3.30 3.04
CA ASP A 117 -23.34 4.42 3.81
C ASP A 117 -23.25 4.14 5.32
N SER A 118 -22.95 5.19 6.08
CA SER A 118 -22.83 5.13 7.54
C SER A 118 -24.18 5.32 8.19
N ASP A 119 -24.48 4.50 9.20
CA ASP A 119 -25.69 4.65 10.01
C ASP A 119 -25.48 5.72 11.10
N GLY A 120 -25.95 6.94 10.84
CA GLY A 120 -25.98 8.04 11.81
C GLY A 120 -25.01 9.20 11.51
N PRO A 121 -24.72 10.06 12.52
CA PRO A 121 -23.92 11.25 12.30
C PRO A 121 -22.46 10.88 12.00
N PHE A 122 -21.99 11.27 10.82
CA PHE A 122 -20.63 11.03 10.37
C PHE A 122 -19.67 12.05 10.99
N ARG A 123 -18.67 11.57 11.75
CA ARG A 123 -17.67 12.39 12.46
C ARG A 123 -16.29 11.80 12.21
N VAL A 124 -15.27 12.65 12.08
CA VAL A 124 -13.89 12.19 11.86
C VAL A 124 -13.01 12.78 12.95
N ARG A 125 -12.96 12.10 14.09
CA ARG A 125 -12.22 12.51 15.29
C ARG A 125 -10.78 12.05 15.20
N VAL A 126 -9.86 13.00 15.09
CA VAL A 126 -8.42 12.74 14.93
C VAL A 126 -7.64 13.61 15.89
N ASN A 127 -6.56 13.04 16.44
CA ASN A 127 -5.60 13.82 17.22
C ASN A 127 -4.72 14.60 16.26
N VAL A 128 -4.72 15.92 16.38
CA VAL A 128 -3.88 16.81 15.59
C VAL A 128 -2.72 17.28 16.45
N SER A 129 -1.50 17.08 15.98
CA SER A 129 -0.27 17.58 16.58
C SER A 129 0.13 18.87 15.90
N THR A 130 0.03 19.99 16.61
CA THR A 130 0.46 21.28 16.08
C THR A 130 1.98 21.44 16.15
N THR A 131 2.51 22.35 15.34
CA THR A 131 3.92 22.78 15.40
C THR A 131 4.38 23.30 16.77
N SER A 132 3.46 23.68 17.66
CA SER A 132 3.74 24.02 19.06
C SER A 132 3.95 22.82 19.97
N GLY A 133 3.75 21.59 19.46
CA GLY A 133 3.82 20.34 20.22
C GLY A 133 2.55 20.02 21.01
N GLU A 134 1.47 20.78 20.81
CA GLU A 134 0.18 20.52 21.45
C GLU A 134 -0.59 19.46 20.66
N VAL A 135 -1.19 18.51 21.35
CA VAL A 135 -2.01 17.46 20.74
C VAL A 135 -3.46 17.66 21.14
N GLN A 136 -4.32 17.92 20.16
CA GLN A 136 -5.75 18.15 20.38
C GLN A 136 -6.59 17.21 19.53
N SER A 137 -7.60 16.59 20.15
CA SER A 137 -8.60 15.81 19.40
C SER A 137 -9.64 16.75 18.79
N VAL A 138 -9.76 16.72 17.46
CA VAL A 138 -10.68 17.58 16.70
C VAL A 138 -11.54 16.75 15.75
N ASN A 139 -12.72 17.25 15.41
CA ASN A 139 -13.52 16.71 14.29
C ASN A 139 -13.07 17.38 12.99
N LEU A 140 -12.38 16.65 12.11
CA LEU A 140 -11.80 17.20 10.88
C LEU A 140 -12.84 17.84 9.94
N LEU A 141 -14.10 17.43 10.02
CA LEU A 141 -15.18 18.00 9.20
C LEU A 141 -15.62 19.39 9.67
N GLU A 142 -15.42 19.71 10.95
CA GLU A 142 -15.80 20.98 11.56
C GLU A 142 -14.62 21.96 11.68
N GLU A 143 -13.40 21.47 11.49
CA GLU A 143 -12.18 22.25 11.65
C GLU A 143 -11.83 23.01 10.34
N PRO A 144 -11.91 24.36 10.31
CA PRO A 144 -11.74 25.15 9.09
C PRO A 144 -10.35 25.06 8.47
N LYS A 145 -9.32 24.68 9.26
CA LYS A 145 -7.95 24.51 8.76
C LYS A 145 -7.83 23.32 7.80
N PHE A 146 -8.64 22.28 8.00
CA PHE A 146 -8.53 21.04 7.25
C PHE A 146 -9.56 20.96 6.12
N GLY A 147 -9.15 20.36 5.01
CA GLY A 147 -10.01 19.93 3.92
C GLY A 147 -10.09 18.41 3.92
N VAL A 148 -11.27 17.85 3.73
CA VAL A 148 -11.45 16.39 3.66
C VAL A 148 -11.77 15.99 2.22
N VAL A 149 -10.95 15.11 1.67
CA VAL A 149 -11.05 14.61 0.29
C VAL A 149 -11.01 13.09 0.29
N HIS A 150 -11.82 12.44 -0.54
CA HIS A 150 -11.81 10.99 -0.62
C HIS A 150 -10.85 10.51 -1.70
N GLN A 151 -9.92 9.63 -1.34
CA GLN A 151 -9.05 8.94 -2.28
C GLN A 151 -8.42 7.74 -1.60
N LYS A 152 -8.53 6.55 -2.22
CA LYS A 152 -7.71 5.41 -1.78
C LYS A 152 -6.31 5.56 -2.37
N PRO A 153 -5.24 5.42 -1.58
CA PRO A 153 -3.85 5.51 -2.07
C PRO A 153 -3.49 4.43 -3.10
N CYS A 154 -4.17 3.27 -3.08
CA CYS A 154 -4.02 2.19 -4.06
C CYS A 154 -5.22 1.22 -4.05
N ALA A 155 -5.22 0.25 -4.97
CA ALA A 155 -6.32 -0.70 -5.14
C ALA A 155 -6.45 -1.74 -4.01
N GLY A 156 -5.32 -2.29 -3.55
CA GLY A 156 -5.28 -3.23 -2.43
C GLY A 156 -4.69 -2.53 -1.22
N MET A 157 -5.50 -2.17 -0.24
CA MET A 157 -5.06 -1.54 1.00
C MET A 157 -5.28 -2.49 2.18
N PHE A 158 -4.53 -2.28 3.25
CA PHE A 158 -4.68 -3.05 4.48
C PHE A 158 -4.85 -2.11 5.68
N PRO A 159 -5.73 -2.48 6.63
CA PRO A 159 -5.86 -1.74 7.88
C PRO A 159 -4.64 -2.02 8.76
N GLU A 160 -4.09 -0.96 9.35
CA GLU A 160 -3.01 -1.07 10.33
C GLU A 160 -3.49 -0.49 11.67
N ALA A 161 -3.33 -1.26 12.75
CA ALA A 161 -3.66 -0.81 14.09
C ALA A 161 -2.43 -0.15 14.71
N LEU A 162 -2.35 1.18 14.59
CA LEU A 162 -1.31 1.99 15.22
C LEU A 162 -1.80 2.52 16.57
N ASP A 163 -1.01 2.33 17.63
CA ASP A 163 -1.39 2.72 18.99
C ASP A 163 -1.27 4.24 19.23
N GLU A 164 -0.22 4.89 18.72
CA GLU A 164 0.05 6.31 18.93
C GLU A 164 0.34 7.00 17.59
N TRP A 165 -0.68 7.68 17.05
CA TRP A 165 -0.55 8.47 15.83
C TRP A 165 -1.33 9.79 15.93
N SER A 166 -0.88 10.79 15.19
CA SER A 166 -1.56 12.08 15.04
C SER A 166 -1.46 12.58 13.60
N VAL A 167 -2.28 13.56 13.25
CA VAL A 167 -2.16 14.30 12.00
C VAL A 167 -1.50 15.63 12.29
N ASP A 168 -0.52 16.03 11.48
CA ASP A 168 0.12 17.32 11.63
C ASP A 168 -0.68 18.47 10.98
N ASP A 169 -0.15 19.68 11.13
CA ASP A 169 -0.72 20.90 10.57
C ASP A 169 -0.84 20.90 9.03
N PHE A 170 -0.17 19.96 8.33
CA PHE A 170 -0.15 19.82 6.88
C PHE A 170 -1.01 18.67 6.38
N GLY A 171 -1.62 17.89 7.28
CA GLY A 171 -2.39 16.69 6.91
C GLY A 171 -1.52 15.45 6.73
N SER A 172 -0.25 15.48 7.12
CA SER A 172 0.61 14.28 7.14
C SER A 172 0.38 13.52 8.44
N LEU A 173 0.50 12.20 8.36
CA LEU A 173 0.38 11.33 9.53
C LEU A 173 1.73 11.26 10.25
N GLN A 174 1.72 11.50 11.55
CA GLN A 174 2.88 11.37 12.43
C GLN A 174 2.79 10.07 13.20
N PHE A 175 3.80 9.21 13.06
CA PHE A 175 3.90 7.93 13.75
C PHE A 175 5.37 7.61 14.07
N MET A 176 5.68 7.34 15.34
CA MET A 176 7.06 7.03 15.80
C MET A 176 8.15 8.03 15.36
N GLY A 177 7.78 9.30 15.17
CA GLY A 177 8.70 10.35 14.69
C GLY A 177 8.92 10.38 13.18
N GLU A 178 8.25 9.50 12.43
CA GLU A 178 8.18 9.54 10.96
C GLU A 178 6.93 10.30 10.51
N SER A 179 7.08 11.02 9.39
CA SER A 179 6.01 11.78 8.75
C SER A 179 5.60 11.10 7.45
N ILE A 180 4.38 10.56 7.42
CA ILE A 180 3.82 9.87 6.26
C ILE A 180 2.92 10.85 5.49
N PRO A 181 3.19 11.11 4.21
CA PRO A 181 2.47 12.12 3.45
C PRO A 181 1.01 11.68 3.17
N GLN A 182 0.14 12.68 2.98
CA GLN A 182 -1.31 12.48 2.78
C GLN A 182 -1.69 11.53 1.63
N ASN A 183 -0.80 11.25 0.68
CA ASN A 183 -1.06 10.38 -0.47
C ASN A 183 -0.77 8.90 -0.20
N GLU A 184 -0.18 8.55 0.95
CA GLU A 184 0.22 7.18 1.30
C GLU A 184 -0.76 6.48 2.26
N TYR A 185 -1.67 7.24 2.85
CA TYR A 185 -2.68 6.73 3.78
C TYR A 185 -4.09 7.23 3.45
N CYS A 186 -5.10 6.54 3.95
CA CYS A 186 -6.45 7.07 4.05
C CYS A 186 -7.12 6.63 5.35
N LEU A 187 -8.10 7.43 5.80
CA LEU A 187 -8.88 7.18 7.01
C LEU A 187 -10.19 6.48 6.67
N ASN A 188 -10.50 5.39 7.37
CA ASN A 188 -11.76 4.67 7.28
C ASN A 188 -12.55 4.78 8.58
N VAL A 189 -13.79 5.26 8.54
CA VAL A 189 -14.60 5.53 9.73
C VAL A 189 -15.84 4.66 9.74
N GLU A 190 -15.76 3.47 10.33
CA GLU A 190 -16.85 2.49 10.36
C GLU A 190 -17.94 2.84 11.39
N ASN A 191 -17.55 3.34 12.56
CA ASN A 191 -18.45 3.51 13.70
C ASN A 191 -18.90 4.96 13.91
N SER A 192 -20.06 5.14 14.55
CA SER A 192 -20.56 6.43 15.02
C SER A 192 -19.65 7.12 16.06
N SER A 193 -18.67 6.39 16.61
CA SER A 193 -17.61 6.99 17.41
C SER A 193 -16.76 7.94 16.58
N GLY A 194 -16.66 7.78 15.26
CA GLY A 194 -15.89 8.68 14.41
C GLY A 194 -14.37 8.57 14.56
N VAL A 195 -13.87 7.56 15.29
CA VAL A 195 -12.43 7.27 15.36
C VAL A 195 -12.06 6.46 14.12
N PRO A 196 -11.18 6.97 13.23
CA PRO A 196 -10.83 6.26 12.01
C PRO A 196 -9.83 5.13 12.26
N ALA A 197 -9.96 4.06 11.47
CA ALA A 197 -8.90 3.11 11.21
C ALA A 197 -8.02 3.62 10.06
N LEU A 198 -6.71 3.43 10.18
CA LEU A 198 -5.74 3.79 9.14
C LEU A 198 -5.62 2.67 8.12
N TYR A 199 -5.67 3.04 6.85
CA TYR A 199 -5.40 2.15 5.74
C TYR A 199 -4.19 2.63 4.97
N PHE A 200 -3.29 1.70 4.70
CA PHE A 200 -2.07 1.93 3.93
C PHE A 200 -2.06 1.06 2.70
N CYS A 201 -1.26 1.48 1.72
CA CYS A 201 -0.85 0.57 0.68
C CYS A 201 0.11 -0.48 1.24
N PRO A 202 0.02 -1.75 0.79
CA PRO A 202 1.07 -2.71 1.05
C PRO A 202 2.36 -2.06 0.58
N ILE A 203 3.39 -2.10 1.44
CA ILE A 203 4.69 -1.56 1.11
C ILE A 203 5.19 -2.35 -0.10
N THR A 204 4.93 -1.82 -1.29
CA THR A 204 5.59 -2.24 -2.52
C THR A 204 6.96 -1.62 -2.47
N HIS A 205 7.79 -2.06 -1.52
CA HIS A 205 9.22 -2.10 -1.79
C HIS A 205 9.37 -3.12 -2.92
N GLU A 206 9.12 -2.70 -4.15
CA GLU A 206 9.39 -3.53 -5.32
C GLU A 206 10.83 -4.03 -5.23
N ALA A 207 11.76 -3.21 -4.74
CA ALA A 207 13.14 -3.62 -4.49
C ALA A 207 13.31 -4.67 -3.38
N ALA A 208 12.69 -4.52 -2.19
CA ALA A 208 12.85 -5.49 -1.09
C ALA A 208 12.06 -6.79 -1.35
N SER A 209 10.87 -6.69 -1.91
CA SER A 209 10.04 -7.83 -2.32
C SER A 209 10.72 -8.64 -3.43
N VAL A 210 11.28 -7.98 -4.46
CA VAL A 210 12.02 -8.66 -5.52
C VAL A 210 13.31 -9.28 -4.99
N THR A 211 14.06 -8.59 -4.13
CA THR A 211 15.28 -9.13 -3.53
C THR A 211 15.00 -10.39 -2.70
N MET A 212 13.96 -10.37 -1.86
CA MET A 212 13.55 -11.55 -1.08
C MET A 212 13.10 -12.70 -1.99
N LYS A 213 12.27 -12.43 -3.00
CA LYS A 213 11.80 -13.45 -3.97
C LYS A 213 12.95 -14.09 -4.72
N ILE A 214 13.88 -13.29 -5.25
CA ILE A 214 15.09 -13.76 -5.92
C ILE A 214 15.93 -14.61 -4.95
N GLY A 215 16.13 -14.13 -3.72
CA GLY A 215 16.87 -14.85 -2.69
C GLY A 215 16.28 -16.23 -2.38
N ILE A 216 14.97 -16.35 -2.27
CA ILE A 216 14.26 -17.63 -2.04
C ILE A 216 14.42 -18.57 -3.24
N ILE A 217 14.20 -18.07 -4.46
CA ILE A 217 14.31 -18.87 -5.70
C ILE A 217 15.74 -19.39 -5.87
N ILE A 218 16.75 -18.58 -5.56
CA ILE A 218 18.15 -19.00 -5.62
C ILE A 218 18.46 -19.99 -4.49
N SER A 219 17.96 -19.80 -3.28
CA SER A 219 18.30 -20.63 -2.11
C SER A 219 17.82 -22.09 -2.24
N ILE A 220 16.63 -22.31 -2.80
CA ILE A 220 16.02 -23.65 -2.93
C ILE A 220 16.92 -24.65 -3.67
N PRO A 221 17.45 -24.38 -4.88
CA PRO A 221 18.32 -25.32 -5.57
C PRO A 221 19.63 -25.57 -4.82
N PHE A 222 20.20 -24.59 -4.12
CA PHE A 222 21.39 -24.81 -3.29
C PHE A 222 21.09 -25.71 -2.07
N LEU A 223 19.93 -25.54 -1.43
CA LEU A 223 19.50 -26.41 -0.33
C LEU A 223 19.24 -27.84 -0.81
N LEU A 224 18.61 -28.01 -1.97
CA LEU A 224 18.40 -29.33 -2.60
C LEU A 224 19.72 -29.99 -3.01
N ALA A 225 20.65 -29.21 -3.57
CA ALA A 225 22.00 -29.71 -3.88
C ALA A 225 22.73 -30.16 -2.62
N THR A 226 22.62 -29.40 -1.53
CA THR A 226 23.18 -29.76 -0.22
C THR A 226 22.56 -31.07 0.28
N LEU A 227 21.24 -31.21 0.21
CA LEU A 227 20.54 -32.44 0.62
C LEU A 227 20.98 -33.64 -0.22
N LEU A 228 21.13 -33.48 -1.54
CA LEU A 228 21.57 -34.53 -2.46
C LEU A 228 23.01 -34.96 -2.15
N ILE A 229 23.95 -34.01 -2.00
CA ILE A 229 25.36 -34.29 -1.71
C ILE A 229 25.48 -35.09 -0.41
N TYR A 230 24.83 -34.62 0.67
CA TYR A 230 24.88 -35.30 1.97
C TYR A 230 24.15 -36.65 1.98
N ALA A 231 23.14 -36.86 1.13
CA ALA A 231 22.45 -38.13 0.99
C ALA A 231 23.23 -39.16 0.15
N CYS A 232 23.90 -38.71 -0.93
CA CYS A 232 24.60 -39.58 -1.88
C CYS A 232 25.99 -40.01 -1.41
N LEU A 233 26.70 -39.18 -0.63
CA LEU A 233 28.03 -39.52 -0.12
C LEU A 233 27.91 -40.35 1.17
N PRO A 234 28.18 -41.67 1.13
CA PRO A 234 28.04 -42.52 2.31
C PRO A 234 28.99 -42.13 3.44
N GLU A 235 30.13 -41.51 3.11
CA GLU A 235 31.14 -41.00 4.04
C GLU A 235 30.64 -39.84 4.91
N LEU A 236 29.66 -39.07 4.43
CA LEU A 236 29.05 -37.96 5.19
C LEU A 236 27.82 -38.38 5.99
N ARG A 237 27.36 -39.64 5.88
CA ARG A 237 26.15 -40.14 6.56
C ARG A 237 26.39 -40.56 8.02
N ASN A 238 27.29 -39.86 8.69
CA ASN A 238 27.54 -39.97 10.13
C ASN A 238 26.38 -39.33 10.91
N ILE A 239 26.34 -39.48 12.24
CA ILE A 239 25.25 -38.93 13.06
C ILE A 239 25.08 -37.42 12.85
N HIS A 240 26.19 -36.69 12.74
CA HIS A 240 26.22 -35.26 12.45
C HIS A 240 25.58 -34.95 11.09
N GLY A 241 25.96 -35.69 10.04
CA GLY A 241 25.39 -35.51 8.71
C GLY A 241 23.92 -35.87 8.62
N LYS A 242 23.44 -36.86 9.38
CA LYS A 242 22.00 -37.17 9.46
C LYS A 242 21.19 -36.05 10.10
N SER A 243 21.69 -35.45 11.18
CA SER A 243 21.06 -34.28 11.81
C SER A 243 21.05 -33.08 10.87
N LEU A 244 22.14 -32.84 10.13
CA LEU A 244 22.21 -31.78 9.13
C LEU A 244 21.23 -32.02 7.96
N ILE A 245 21.08 -33.26 7.48
CA ILE A 245 20.09 -33.60 6.45
C ILE A 245 18.68 -33.26 6.93
N CYS A 246 18.31 -33.61 8.17
CA CYS A 246 16.99 -33.28 8.72
C CYS A 246 16.79 -31.76 8.88
N TYR A 247 17.80 -31.03 9.32
CA TYR A 247 17.79 -29.57 9.36
C TYR A 247 17.56 -28.97 7.97
N VAL A 248 18.41 -29.31 6.99
CA VAL A 248 18.33 -28.78 5.62
C VAL A 248 17.02 -29.17 4.95
N PHE A 249 16.50 -30.37 5.20
CA PHE A 249 15.19 -30.81 4.70
C PHE A 249 14.06 -29.95 5.26
N SER A 250 14.00 -29.75 6.58
CA SER A 250 12.97 -28.90 7.21
C SER A 250 13.04 -27.46 6.72
N LEU A 251 14.25 -26.91 6.53
CA LEU A 251 14.46 -25.59 5.97
C LEU A 251 14.01 -25.51 4.51
N THR A 252 14.30 -26.54 3.70
CA THR A 252 13.84 -26.62 2.30
C THR A 252 12.32 -26.59 2.24
N CYS A 253 11.64 -27.37 3.10
CA CYS A 253 10.18 -27.35 3.18
C CYS A 253 9.63 -25.97 3.60
N ALA A 254 10.25 -25.29 4.56
CA ALA A 254 9.86 -23.93 4.94
C ALA A 254 9.99 -22.95 3.75
N TYR A 255 11.09 -23.00 2.99
CA TYR A 255 11.31 -22.15 1.83
C TYR A 255 10.33 -22.44 0.68
N LEU A 256 9.93 -23.70 0.48
CA LEU A 256 8.88 -24.05 -0.49
C LEU A 256 7.51 -23.48 -0.10
N VAL A 257 7.19 -23.48 1.20
CA VAL A 257 5.95 -22.86 1.71
C VAL A 257 5.99 -21.34 1.53
N ILE A 258 7.13 -20.68 1.80
CA ILE A 258 7.30 -19.25 1.54
C ILE A 258 7.16 -18.93 0.05
N LEU A 259 7.72 -19.76 -0.83
CA LEU A 259 7.59 -19.59 -2.28
C LEU A 259 6.11 -19.68 -2.70
N HIS A 260 5.36 -20.64 -2.16
CA HIS A 260 3.93 -20.78 -2.42
C HIS A 260 3.13 -19.53 -1.99
N LEU A 261 3.43 -18.98 -0.80
CA LEU A 261 2.84 -17.73 -0.31
C LEU A 261 3.15 -16.55 -1.24
N ASN A 262 4.39 -16.45 -1.73
CA ASN A 262 4.82 -15.36 -2.62
C ASN A 262 4.19 -15.42 -4.02
N MET A 263 3.86 -16.63 -4.50
CA MET A 263 3.24 -16.83 -5.81
C MET A 263 1.71 -16.68 -5.77
N GLY A 264 1.10 -16.60 -4.58
CA GLY A 264 -0.33 -16.35 -4.41
C GLY A 264 -1.23 -17.46 -4.97
N TRP A 265 -0.74 -18.70 -5.04
CA TRP A 265 -1.49 -19.81 -5.62
C TRP A 265 -2.62 -20.25 -4.67
N GLY A 266 -3.87 -19.98 -5.05
CA GLY A 266 -5.07 -20.27 -4.25
C GLY A 266 -5.46 -21.75 -4.10
N PHE A 267 -4.53 -22.70 -4.29
CA PHE A 267 -4.83 -24.13 -4.18
C PHE A 267 -4.93 -24.62 -2.73
N ILE A 268 -4.28 -23.96 -1.78
CA ILE A 268 -4.24 -24.34 -0.37
C ILE A 268 -4.78 -23.19 0.48
N PRO A 269 -5.68 -23.45 1.47
CA PRO A 269 -6.19 -22.40 2.34
C PRO A 269 -5.07 -21.69 3.11
N CYS A 270 -5.07 -20.35 3.15
CA CYS A 270 -4.03 -19.53 3.79
C CYS A 270 -3.72 -19.97 5.23
N LYS A 271 -4.75 -20.32 6.01
CA LYS A 271 -4.59 -20.85 7.38
C LYS A 271 -3.72 -22.11 7.43
N VAL A 272 -3.94 -23.05 6.52
CA VAL A 272 -3.18 -24.31 6.44
C VAL A 272 -1.73 -24.03 6.04
N VAL A 273 -1.52 -23.13 5.07
CA VAL A 273 -0.19 -22.71 4.64
C VAL A 273 0.58 -22.07 5.79
N GLY A 274 -0.08 -21.23 6.60
CA GLY A 274 0.51 -20.63 7.81
C GLY A 274 0.94 -21.66 8.85
N TYR A 275 0.09 -22.67 9.13
CA TYR A 275 0.46 -23.75 10.06
C TYR A 275 1.63 -24.60 9.54
N LEU A 276 1.65 -24.91 8.24
CA LEU A 276 2.76 -25.63 7.63
C LEU A 276 4.06 -24.84 7.74
N PHE A 277 4.04 -23.54 7.41
CA PHE A 277 5.20 -22.67 7.53
C PHE A 277 5.74 -22.68 8.96
N TYR A 278 4.87 -22.45 9.94
CA TYR A 278 5.22 -22.42 11.36
C TYR A 278 5.85 -23.74 11.82
N PHE A 279 5.25 -24.87 11.44
CA PHE A 279 5.77 -26.19 11.76
C PHE A 279 7.19 -26.41 11.22
N TRP A 280 7.42 -26.16 9.93
CA TRP A 280 8.74 -26.38 9.31
C TRP A 280 9.83 -25.47 9.88
N VAL A 281 9.49 -24.22 10.21
CA VAL A 281 10.42 -23.30 10.87
C VAL A 281 10.78 -23.80 12.26
N LEU A 282 9.81 -24.20 13.08
CA LEU A 282 10.08 -24.75 14.41
C LEU A 282 10.95 -26.01 14.37
N VAL A 283 10.63 -26.96 13.49
CA VAL A 283 11.42 -28.18 13.28
C VAL A 283 12.87 -27.82 12.92
N SER A 284 13.09 -26.82 12.07
CA SER A 284 14.46 -26.41 11.71
C SER A 284 15.23 -25.82 12.91
N PHE A 285 14.58 -25.03 13.76
CA PHE A 285 15.17 -24.55 15.02
C PHE A 285 15.47 -25.69 15.99
N PHE A 286 14.60 -26.70 16.12
CA PHE A 286 14.88 -27.84 16.98
C PHE A 286 16.05 -28.68 16.47
N TRP A 287 16.15 -28.91 15.16
CA TRP A 287 17.32 -29.57 14.57
C TRP A 287 18.61 -28.75 14.72
N LEU A 288 18.53 -27.41 14.63
CA LEU A 288 19.67 -26.54 14.93
C LEU A 288 20.13 -26.69 16.38
N ASN A 289 19.19 -26.73 17.33
CA ASN A 289 19.50 -26.99 18.74
C ASN A 289 20.14 -28.37 18.95
N VAL A 290 19.63 -29.42 18.30
CA VAL A 290 20.24 -30.76 18.31
C VAL A 290 21.67 -30.72 17.81
N MET A 291 21.94 -30.00 16.71
CA MET A 291 23.30 -29.87 16.17
C MET A 291 24.23 -29.12 17.13
N CYS A 292 23.78 -28.00 17.72
CA CYS A 292 24.56 -27.26 18.71
C CYS A 292 24.89 -28.14 19.93
N PHE A 293 23.91 -28.88 20.43
CA PHE A 293 24.09 -29.83 21.53
C PHE A 293 25.05 -30.97 21.16
N ASP A 294 24.90 -31.54 19.96
CA ASP A 294 25.76 -32.61 19.44
C ASP A 294 27.24 -32.18 19.36
N ILE A 295 27.49 -30.95 18.87
CA ILE A 295 28.82 -30.34 18.81
C ILE A 295 29.39 -30.13 20.21
N PHE A 296 28.62 -29.45 21.08
CA PHE A 296 29.04 -29.19 22.46
C PHE A 296 29.40 -30.48 23.19
N TRP A 297 28.53 -31.49 23.09
CA TRP A 297 28.74 -32.78 23.73
C TRP A 297 29.97 -33.52 23.18
N THR A 298 30.18 -33.47 21.86
CA THR A 298 31.33 -34.12 21.19
C THR A 298 32.66 -33.54 21.68
N PHE A 299 32.76 -32.21 21.83
CA PHE A 299 33.97 -31.56 22.32
C PHE A 299 34.13 -31.63 23.84
N SER A 300 33.04 -31.65 24.60
CA SER A 300 33.08 -31.69 26.07
C SER A 300 33.36 -33.08 26.64
N SER A 301 32.80 -34.14 26.05
CA SER A 301 32.85 -35.47 26.67
C SER A 301 34.10 -36.29 26.29
N GLY A 302 34.75 -36.04 25.15
CA GLY A 302 35.96 -36.81 24.72
C GLY A 302 35.79 -38.34 24.61
N VAL A 303 34.59 -38.87 24.85
CA VAL A 303 34.28 -40.30 24.96
C VAL A 303 33.59 -40.76 23.68
N VAL A 304 34.17 -41.78 23.04
CA VAL A 304 33.57 -42.46 21.88
C VAL A 304 32.41 -43.34 22.36
N ILE A 305 31.18 -42.85 22.21
CA ILE A 305 29.98 -43.59 22.62
C ILE A 305 29.60 -44.61 21.53
N LYS A 306 29.54 -45.89 21.92
CA LYS A 306 29.36 -47.05 21.01
C LYS A 306 28.01 -47.17 20.27
N ASN A 307 27.03 -46.26 20.48
CA ASN A 307 25.64 -46.50 20.03
C ASN A 307 24.97 -45.30 19.33
N GLU A 308 25.53 -44.90 18.19
CA GLU A 308 25.08 -43.78 17.35
C GLU A 308 23.60 -43.89 16.92
N ARG A 309 23.10 -45.10 16.67
CA ARG A 309 21.73 -45.32 16.20
C ARG A 309 20.67 -44.96 17.25
N ARG A 310 20.95 -45.26 18.53
CA ARG A 310 20.05 -44.94 19.64
C ARG A 310 20.04 -43.44 19.94
N ARG A 311 21.20 -42.79 19.82
CA ARG A 311 21.34 -41.33 19.97
C ARG A 311 20.56 -40.57 18.91
N PHE A 312 20.66 -40.98 17.64
CA PHE A 312 19.89 -40.37 16.55
C PHE A 312 18.37 -40.51 16.76
N TRP A 313 17.93 -41.63 17.33
CA TRP A 313 16.52 -41.85 17.67
C TRP A 313 16.01 -40.86 18.73
N TYR A 314 16.78 -40.60 19.79
CA TYR A 314 16.41 -39.59 20.78
C TYR A 314 16.40 -38.17 20.20
N TYR A 315 17.36 -37.85 19.32
CA TYR A 315 17.38 -36.58 18.59
C TYR A 315 16.17 -36.41 17.68
N SER A 316 15.77 -37.48 16.99
CA SER A 316 14.59 -37.46 16.13
C SER A 316 13.30 -37.27 16.92
N LEU A 317 13.14 -37.97 18.06
CA LEU A 317 11.97 -37.81 18.94
C LEU A 317 11.85 -36.37 19.45
N TYR A 318 12.97 -35.76 19.84
CA TYR A 318 12.97 -34.37 20.32
C TYR A 318 12.68 -33.36 19.20
N ALA A 319 13.33 -33.50 18.05
CA ALA A 319 13.30 -32.45 17.01
C ALA A 319 12.07 -32.51 16.09
N TRP A 320 11.49 -33.69 15.89
CA TRP A 320 10.24 -33.82 15.14
C TRP A 320 9.00 -33.62 16.01
N GLY A 321 9.12 -33.77 17.33
CA GLY A 321 8.00 -33.78 18.29
C GLY A 321 7.56 -35.19 18.66
#